data_AF-A0A2V8C568-F1
#
_entry.id   AF-A0A2V8C568-F1
#
_cell.length_a   1.000
_cell.length_b   1.000
_cell.length_c   1.000
_cell.angle_alpha   90.00
_cell.angle_beta   90.00
_cell.angle_gamma   90.00
#
_symmetry.space_group_name_H-M   'P 1'
#
loop_
_entity.id
_entity.type
_entity.pdbx_description
1 polymer ?
#
loop_
_entity_poly.entity_id
_entity_poly.type
_entity_poly.pdbx_seq_one_letter_code
_entity_poly.pdbx_strand_id
1 'polypeptide(L)' 'NIDGALAAILVDLGFPSPVGRLFFIIGRVAGLSAEVLEEHTREKPMRITFPVEYDGAPARGGQE' A
#
# COMPACT_ATOMS: atom_id res chain seq x y z
N ASN A 1 -19.49 1.88 -4.21
CA ASN A 1 -18.16 2.55 -4.17
C ASN A 1 -17.53 2.43 -5.56
N ILE A 2 -16.30 2.91 -5.77
CA ILE A 2 -15.60 2.76 -7.06
C ILE A 2 -15.28 1.31 -7.42
N ASP A 3 -14.94 0.48 -6.43
CA ASP A 3 -14.59 -0.93 -6.65
C ASP A 3 -15.76 -1.73 -7.24
N GLY A 4 -16.98 -1.50 -6.75
CA GLY A 4 -18.19 -2.13 -7.27
C GLY A 4 -18.55 -1.65 -8.68
N ALA A 5 -18.29 -0.38 -9.01
CA ALA A 5 -18.51 0.14 -10.35
C ALA A 5 -17.52 -0.49 -11.36
N LEU A 6 -16.25 -0.58 -10.99
CA LEU A 6 -15.23 -1.26 -11.80
C LEU A 6 -15.56 -2.75 -11.98
N ALA A 7 -15.99 -3.44 -10.91
CA ALA A 7 -16.37 -4.84 -10.97
C ALA A 7 -17.56 -5.08 -11.90
N ALA A 8 -18.60 -4.24 -11.82
CA ALA A 8 -19.78 -4.35 -12.69
C ALA A 8 -19.40 -4.22 -14.17
N ILE A 9 -18.59 -3.22 -14.52
CA ILE A 9 -18.12 -3.01 -15.90
C ILE A 9 -17.31 -4.22 -16.40
N LEU A 10 -16.40 -4.75 -15.58
CA LEU A 10 -15.57 -5.89 -15.98
C LEU A 10 -16.39 -7.17 -16.18
N VAL A 11 -17.42 -7.39 -15.35
CA VAL A 11 -18.37 -8.50 -15.52
C VAL A 11 -19.19 -8.32 -16.79
N ASP A 12 -19.70 -7.12 -17.06
CA ASP A 12 -20.46 -6.81 -18.28
C ASP A 12 -19.62 -7.00 -19.55
N LEU A 13 -18.31 -6.75 -19.47
CA LEU A 13 -17.34 -7.02 -20.55
C LEU A 13 -16.95 -8.51 -20.67
N GLY A 14 -17.48 -9.38 -19.82
CA GLY A 14 -17.25 -10.83 -19.87
C GLY A 14 -15.92 -11.29 -19.23
N PHE A 15 -15.25 -10.44 -18.46
CA PHE A 15 -14.02 -10.86 -17.77
C PHE A 15 -14.33 -11.78 -16.58
N PRO A 16 -13.52 -12.83 -16.36
CA PRO A 16 -13.66 -13.68 -15.19
C PRO A 16 -13.20 -12.93 -13.93
N SER A 17 -13.85 -13.20 -12.80
CA SER A 17 -13.63 -12.51 -11.51
C SER A 17 -12.14 -12.33 -11.10
N PRO A 18 -11.23 -13.32 -11.25
CA PRO A 18 -9.82 -13.16 -10.90
C PRO A 18 -9.11 -12.02 -11.64
N VAL A 19 -9.59 -11.62 -12.82
CA VAL A 19 -8.99 -10.56 -13.64
C VAL A 19 -9.29 -9.17 -13.09
N GLY A 20 -10.37 -8.98 -12.31
CA GLY A 20 -10.67 -7.69 -11.69
C GLY A 20 -9.55 -7.17 -10.78
N ARG A 21 -8.94 -8.08 -10.01
CA ARG A 21 -7.78 -7.75 -9.16
C ARG A 21 -6.55 -7.39 -9.99
N LEU A 22 -6.36 -8.03 -11.15
CA LEU A 22 -5.24 -7.74 -12.05
C LEU A 22 -5.34 -6.31 -12.60
N PHE A 23 -6.52 -5.89 -13.07
CA PHE A 23 -6.75 -4.51 -13.53
C PHE A 23 -6.46 -3.48 -12.44
N PHE A 24 -6.92 -3.74 -11.22
CA PHE A 24 -6.63 -2.87 -10.08
C PHE A 24 -5.12 -2.73 -9.85
N ILE A 25 -4.38 -3.84 -9.82
CA ILE A 25 -2.92 -3.81 -9.62
C ILE A 25 -2.23 -3.00 -10.72
N ILE A 26 -2.54 -3.28 -11.99
CA ILE A 26 -1.92 -2.57 -13.14
C ILE A 26 -2.15 -1.07 -13.04
N GLY A 27 -3.39 -0.65 -12.76
CA GLY A 27 -3.72 0.76 -12.61
C GLY A 27 -2.98 1.44 -11.44
N ARG A 28 -2.76 0.73 -10.34
CA ARG A 28 -2.09 1.27 -9.15
C ARG A 28 -0.56 1.30 -9.26
N VAL A 29 0.04 0.40 -10.03
CA VAL A 29 1.50 0.32 -10.20
C VAL A 29 2.06 1.65 -10.72
N ALA A 30 1.41 2.29 -11.69
CA ALA A 30 1.87 3.56 -12.23
C ALA A 30 1.99 4.67 -11.16
N GLY A 31 0.98 4.78 -10.28
CA GLY A 31 0.98 5.74 -9.17
C GLY A 31 2.04 5.41 -8.13
N LEU A 32 2.14 4.15 -7.72
CA LEU A 32 3.16 3.70 -6.76
C LEU A 32 4.58 3.94 -7.29
N SER A 33 4.82 3.71 -8.57
CA SER A 33 6.12 4.00 -9.19
C SER A 33 6.44 5.50 -9.18
N ALA A 34 5.44 6.37 -9.40
CA ALA A 34 5.63 7.81 -9.32
C ALA A 34 5.95 8.27 -7.89
N GLU A 35 5.24 7.74 -6.88
CA GLU A 35 5.51 8.02 -5.46
C GLU A 35 6.93 7.57 -5.05
N VAL A 36 7.35 6.37 -5.48
CA VAL A 36 8.71 5.88 -5.24
C VAL A 36 9.76 6.78 -5.88
N LEU A 37 9.54 7.24 -7.12
CA LEU A 37 10.45 8.15 -7.80
C LEU A 37 10.53 9.51 -7.09
N GLU A 38 9.39 10.06 -6.66
CA GLU A 38 9.32 11.30 -5.88
C GLU A 38 10.15 11.18 -4.60
N GLU A 39 9.93 10.14 -3.79
CA GLU A 39 10.67 9.93 -2.55
C GLU A 39 12.18 9.77 -2.81
N HIS A 40 12.56 8.99 -3.82
CA HIS A 40 13.97 8.73 -4.12
C HIS A 40 14.73 9.98 -4.61
N THR A 41 14.03 10.90 -5.28
CA THR A 41 14.67 12.06 -5.93
C THR A 41 14.68 13.31 -5.06
N ARG A 42 13.72 13.46 -4.13
CA ARG A 42 13.51 14.70 -3.37
C ARG A 42 13.71 14.57 -1.86
N GLU A 43 13.66 13.37 -1.31
CA GLU A 43 13.59 13.18 0.13
C GLU A 43 14.83 12.51 0.73
N LYS A 44 15.04 12.72 2.04
CA LYS A 44 16.16 12.08 2.76
C LYS A 44 15.83 10.61 3.04
N PRO A 45 16.81 9.69 2.92
CA PRO A 45 16.63 8.29 3.30
C PRO A 45 16.09 8.14 4.73
N MET A 46 15.12 7.24 4.92
CA MET A 46 14.53 6.88 6.22
C MET A 46 13.89 8.04 7.00
N ARG A 47 13.31 9.05 6.32
CA ARG A 47 12.64 10.18 7.00
C ARG A 47 11.30 9.84 7.66
N ILE A 48 10.64 8.76 7.25
CA ILE A 48 9.25 8.47 7.67
C ILE A 48 9.28 7.85 9.06
N THR A 49 8.67 8.56 10.02
CA THR A 49 8.45 8.09 11.38
C THR A 49 6.96 8.16 11.70
N PHE A 50 6.43 7.18 12.41
CA PHE A 50 5.06 7.17 12.90
C PHE A 50 5.07 6.89 14.41
N PRO A 51 4.10 7.42 15.17
CA PRO A 51 3.99 7.11 16.58
C PRO A 51 3.71 5.61 16.74
N VAL A 52 4.50 4.97 17.60
CA VAL A 52 4.30 3.57 17.98
C VAL A 52 4.14 3.52 19.49
N GLU A 53 3.07 2.87 19.95
CA GLU A 53 2.89 2.52 21.35
C GLU A 53 3.47 1.13 21.58
N TYR A 54 4.35 1.00 22.56
CA TYR A 54 4.93 -0.29 22.94
C TYR A 54 4.03 -0.94 24.00
N ASP A 55 3.44 -2.10 23.65
CA ASP A 55 2.56 -2.89 24.52
C ASP A 55 3.25 -4.14 25.11
N GLY A 56 4.56 -4.27 24.90
CA GLY A 56 5.34 -5.41 25.37
C GLY A 56 5.72 -5.35 26.85
N ALA A 57 6.39 -6.41 27.31
CA ALA A 57 6.85 -6.50 28.70
C ALA A 57 7.87 -5.38 29.03
N PRO A 58 7.89 -4.88 30.27
CA PRO A 58 8.86 -3.86 30.68
C PRO A 58 10.30 -4.37 30.48
N ALA A 59 11.22 -3.43 30.25
CA ALA A 59 12.64 -3.74 30.13
C ALA A 59 13.09 -4.59 31.32
N ARG A 60 13.64 -5.78 31.05
CA ARG A 60 14.25 -6.60 32.08
C ARG A 60 15.52 -5.88 32.50
N GLY A 61 15.50 -5.25 33.67
CA GLY A 61 16.60 -4.43 34.18
C GLY A 61 17.92 -5.18 34.09
N GLY A 62 18.90 -4.59 33.39
CA GLY A 62 20.29 -4.90 33.65
C GLY A 62 20.57 -4.47 35.08
N GLN A 63 21.08 -5.40 35.89
CA GLN A 63 21.68 -5.05 37.18
C GLN A 63 22.83 -4.09 36.88
N GLU A 64 22.68 -2.82 37.26
CA GLU A 64 23.83 -1.97 37.62
C GLU A 64 24.38 -2.40 38.97
#